data_AF-C1CZZ7-F1
#
_entry.id   AF-C1CZZ7-F1
#
_cell.length_a   1.000
_cell.length_b   1.000
_cell.length_c   1.000
_cell.angle_alpha   90.00
_cell.angle_beta   90.00
_cell.angle_gamma   90.00
#
_symmetry.space_group_name_H-M   'P 1'
#
loop_
_entity.id
_entity.type
_entity.pdbx_description
1 polymer ?
#
loop_
_entity_poly.entity_id
_entity_poly.type
_entity_poly.pdbx_seq_one_letter_code
_entity_poly.pdbx_strand_id
1 'polypeptide(L)'
;MRDRTCGFSLVEVLVALAIFSVVSAAVLALFPSIFQLNSQTRADQSVTIAARHYLERVRTQYSTQSGFDAATLPAAPAADTLNNYTCTPAVSTRPIPALADGQIKRVTLSCSHASQPTLTFVLDFGRPL
;
A
#
# COMPACT_ATOMS: atom_id res chain seq x y z
N MET A 1 -63.53 17.56 -8.52
CA MET A 1 -62.06 17.59 -8.71
C MET A 1 -61.77 16.99 -10.07
N ARG A 2 -61.25 17.77 -11.02
CA ARG A 2 -60.82 17.28 -12.34
C ARG A 2 -59.30 17.12 -12.27
N ASP A 3 -58.83 15.90 -12.20
CA ASP A 3 -57.40 15.59 -12.34
C ASP A 3 -56.97 15.92 -13.77
N ARG A 4 -56.19 17.00 -13.91
CA ARG A 4 -55.45 17.27 -15.14
C ARG A 4 -54.31 16.25 -15.20
N THR A 5 -54.47 15.22 -16.01
CA THR A 5 -53.37 14.41 -16.50
C THR A 5 -52.53 15.26 -17.46
N CYS A 6 -51.60 16.05 -16.91
CA CYS A 6 -50.58 16.73 -17.69
C CYS A 6 -49.58 15.67 -18.19
N GLY A 7 -49.78 15.19 -19.41
CA GLY A 7 -48.80 14.35 -20.10
C GLY A 7 -47.54 15.15 -20.45
N PHE A 8 -46.37 14.53 -20.31
CA PHE A 8 -45.08 15.11 -20.70
C PHE A 8 -45.09 15.51 -22.18
N SER A 9 -44.54 16.70 -22.48
CA SER A 9 -44.33 17.14 -23.86
C SER A 9 -43.24 16.29 -24.54
N LEU A 10 -43.39 16.00 -25.83
CA LEU A 10 -42.40 15.27 -26.64
C LEU A 10 -41.03 15.97 -26.61
N VAL A 11 -41.03 17.30 -26.57
CA VAL A 11 -39.83 18.13 -26.43
C VAL A 11 -39.16 17.91 -25.08
N GLU A 12 -39.95 17.79 -24.01
CA GLU A 12 -39.45 17.60 -22.65
C GLU A 12 -38.81 16.21 -22.48
N VAL A 13 -39.38 15.18 -23.11
CA VAL A 13 -38.79 13.84 -23.17
C VAL A 13 -37.47 13.83 -23.95
N LEU A 14 -37.39 14.54 -25.07
CA LEU A 14 -36.15 14.66 -25.86
C LEU A 14 -35.05 15.38 -25.08
N VAL A 15 -35.39 16.46 -24.38
CA VAL A 15 -34.44 17.18 -23.52
C VAL A 15 -33.97 16.30 -22.36
N ALA A 16 -34.89 15.57 -21.71
CA ALA A 16 -34.54 14.63 -20.65
C ALA A 16 -33.60 13.53 -21.15
N LEU A 17 -33.86 12.95 -22.33
CA LEU A 17 -32.98 11.95 -22.95
C LEU A 17 -31.61 12.52 -23.31
N ALA A 18 -31.56 13.74 -23.83
CA ALA A 18 -30.30 14.42 -24.13
C ALA A 18 -29.45 14.60 -22.86
N ILE A 19 -30.04 15.14 -21.80
CA ILE A 19 -29.36 15.33 -20.50
C ILE A 19 -28.93 13.96 -19.93
N PHE A 20 -29.82 12.97 -19.95
CA PHE A 20 -29.53 11.62 -19.46
C PHE A 20 -28.35 10.98 -20.19
N SER A 21 -28.27 11.13 -21.52
CA SER A 21 -27.16 10.58 -22.32
C SER A 21 -25.82 11.23 -21.98
N VAL A 22 -25.78 12.55 -21.78
CA VAL A 22 -24.57 13.29 -21.39
C VAL A 22 -24.11 12.86 -20.00
N VAL A 23 -25.03 12.79 -19.04
CA VAL A 23 -24.71 12.35 -17.67
C VAL A 23 -24.24 10.90 -17.66
N SER A 24 -24.90 10.01 -18.40
CA SER A 24 -24.51 8.59 -18.49
C SER A 24 -23.11 8.44 -19.08
N ALA A 25 -22.80 9.15 -20.17
CA ALA A 25 -21.47 9.12 -20.78
C ALA A 25 -20.38 9.62 -19.81
N ALA A 26 -20.65 10.69 -19.06
CA ALA A 26 -19.72 11.21 -18.06
C ALA A 26 -19.46 10.20 -16.93
N VAL A 27 -20.50 9.49 -16.46
CA VAL A 27 -20.35 8.45 -15.43
C VAL A 27 -19.57 7.26 -15.98
N LEU A 28 -19.84 6.83 -17.21
CA LEU A 28 -19.12 5.72 -17.86
C LEU A 28 -17.61 6.02 -18.00
N ALA A 29 -17.23 7.27 -18.22
CA ALA A 29 -15.83 7.69 -18.31
C ALA A 29 -15.05 7.55 -16.98
N LEU A 30 -15.72 7.44 -15.83
CA LEU A 30 -15.08 7.29 -14.53
C LEU A 30 -14.72 5.85 -14.17
N PHE A 31 -15.31 4.85 -14.83
CA PHE A 31 -15.10 3.44 -14.51
C PHE A 31 -13.65 2.97 -14.64
N PRO A 32 -12.90 3.29 -15.72
CA PRO A 32 -11.52 2.84 -15.87
C PRO A 32 -10.62 3.28 -14.70
N SER A 33 -10.80 4.53 -14.27
CA SER A 33 -10.06 5.12 -13.15
C SER A 33 -10.32 4.38 -11.83
N ILE A 34 -11.58 4.01 -11.58
CA ILE A 34 -11.97 3.28 -10.35
C ILE A 34 -11.38 1.87 -10.34
N PHE A 35 -11.37 1.17 -11.48
CA PHE A 35 -10.77 -0.17 -11.57
C PHE A 35 -9.26 -0.15 -11.36
N GLN A 36 -8.58 0.84 -11.93
CA GLN A 36 -7.13 1.01 -11.77
C GLN A 36 -6.74 1.37 -10.33
N LEU A 37 -7.51 2.24 -9.66
CA LEU A 37 -7.28 2.57 -8.26
C LEU A 37 -7.52 1.38 -7.32
N ASN A 38 -8.53 0.57 -7.60
CA ASN A 38 -8.82 -0.62 -6.81
C ASN A 38 -7.73 -1.69 -6.93
N SER A 39 -7.17 -1.91 -8.13
CA SER A 39 -6.09 -2.88 -8.30
C SER A 39 -4.79 -2.41 -7.64
N GLN A 40 -4.46 -1.12 -7.76
CA GLN A 40 -3.31 -0.53 -7.08
C GLN A 40 -3.44 -0.61 -5.56
N THR A 41 -4.60 -0.25 -5.01
CA THR A 41 -4.84 -0.31 -3.56
C THR A 41 -4.68 -1.72 -3.00
N ARG A 42 -5.17 -2.75 -3.73
CA ARG A 42 -5.00 -4.15 -3.32
C ARG A 42 -3.53 -4.59 -3.35
N ALA A 43 -2.77 -4.15 -4.37
CA ALA A 43 -1.34 -4.43 -4.46
C ALA A 43 -0.59 -3.79 -3.28
N ASP A 44 -0.83 -2.52 -2.98
CA ASP A 44 -0.20 -1.81 -1.87
C ASP A 44 -0.53 -2.43 -0.50
N GLN A 45 -1.76 -2.89 -0.31
CA GLN A 45 -2.16 -3.62 0.91
C GLN A 45 -1.39 -4.93 1.06
N SER A 46 -1.25 -5.71 -0.02
CA SER A 46 -0.51 -6.98 0.02
C SER A 46 0.97 -6.78 0.40
N VAL A 47 1.62 -5.77 -0.18
CA VAL A 47 3.02 -5.42 0.12
C VAL A 47 3.16 -4.94 1.57
N THR A 48 2.22 -4.13 2.05
CA THR A 48 2.23 -3.63 3.43
C THR A 48 2.08 -4.76 4.45
N ILE A 49 1.21 -5.74 4.20
CA ILE A 49 1.04 -6.90 5.08
C ILE A 49 2.30 -7.75 5.11
N ALA A 50 2.90 -8.02 3.94
CA ALA A 50 4.15 -8.79 3.86
C ALA A 50 5.31 -8.05 4.54
N ALA A 51 5.41 -6.73 4.36
CA ALA A 51 6.40 -5.90 5.03
C ALA A 51 6.25 -5.93 6.55
N ARG A 52 5.02 -5.86 7.07
CA ARG A 52 4.76 -6.02 8.52
C ARG A 52 5.20 -7.39 9.02
N HIS A 53 4.80 -8.45 8.32
CA HIS A 53 5.20 -9.81 8.71
C HIS A 53 6.73 -9.99 8.67
N TYR A 54 7.40 -9.41 7.67
CA TYR A 54 8.86 -9.39 7.58
C TYR A 54 9.49 -8.67 8.79
N LEU A 55 9.03 -7.46 9.12
CA LEU A 55 9.56 -6.68 10.23
C LEU A 55 9.29 -7.34 11.59
N GLU A 56 8.18 -8.05 11.77
CA GLU A 56 7.91 -8.83 12.99
C GLU A 56 8.83 -10.05 13.12
N ARG A 57 9.19 -10.69 12.01
CA ARG A 57 10.23 -11.74 12.03
C ARG A 57 11.59 -11.18 12.42
N VAL A 58 11.96 -10.02 11.87
CA VAL A 58 13.18 -9.30 12.27
C VAL A 58 13.13 -8.97 13.77
N ARG A 59 11.99 -8.47 14.27
CA ARG A 59 11.79 -8.19 15.70
C ARG A 59 12.04 -9.41 16.56
N THR A 60 11.51 -10.56 16.15
CA THR A 60 11.69 -11.82 16.88
C THR A 60 13.16 -12.23 16.91
N GLN A 61 13.89 -12.06 15.80
CA GLN A 61 15.32 -12.34 15.72
C GLN A 61 16.16 -11.39 16.57
N TYR A 62 15.84 -10.09 16.55
CA TYR A 62 16.53 -9.05 17.31
C TYR A 62 16.08 -8.96 18.79
N SER A 63 15.15 -9.83 19.22
CA SER A 63 14.73 -9.92 20.62
C SER A 63 15.81 -10.50 21.54
N THR A 64 16.81 -11.19 20.97
CA THR A 64 17.95 -11.76 21.69
C THR A 64 19.21 -10.95 21.40
N GLN A 65 20.14 -10.86 22.37
CA GLN A 65 21.40 -10.14 22.17
C GLN A 65 22.23 -10.73 21.02
N SER A 66 22.33 -12.06 20.94
CA SER A 66 23.05 -12.73 19.86
C SER A 66 22.45 -12.46 18.49
N GLY A 67 21.12 -12.50 18.36
CA GLY A 67 20.42 -12.20 17.12
C GLY A 67 20.53 -10.74 16.72
N PHE A 68 20.46 -9.83 17.69
CA PHE A 68 20.71 -8.40 17.48
C PHE A 68 22.16 -8.17 17.00
N ASP A 69 23.15 -8.69 17.71
CA ASP A 69 24.58 -8.47 17.44
C ASP A 69 25.00 -9.06 16.09
N ALA A 70 24.49 -10.25 15.73
CA ALA A 70 24.76 -10.91 14.46
C ALA A 70 24.28 -10.12 13.22
N ALA A 71 23.35 -9.16 13.39
CA ALA A 71 22.81 -8.32 12.32
C ALA A 71 22.18 -9.09 11.14
N THR A 72 21.85 -10.37 11.32
CA THR A 72 21.31 -11.22 10.27
C THR A 72 19.86 -10.85 10.02
N LEU A 73 19.48 -10.79 8.74
CA LEU A 73 18.12 -10.49 8.32
C LEU A 73 17.48 -11.76 7.75
N PRO A 74 16.18 -12.00 7.99
CA PRO A 74 15.46 -13.08 7.34
C PRO A 74 15.37 -12.82 5.83
N ALA A 75 15.11 -13.89 5.07
CA ALA A 75 14.87 -13.78 3.64
C ALA A 75 13.72 -12.79 3.36
N ALA A 76 13.94 -11.92 2.37
CA ALA A 76 12.91 -11.01 1.91
C ALA A 76 11.74 -11.80 1.29
N PRO A 77 10.52 -11.25 1.30
CA PRO A 77 9.40 -11.90 0.65
C PRO A 77 9.66 -12.07 -0.86
N ALA A 78 9.25 -13.20 -1.42
CA ALA A 78 9.46 -13.51 -2.83
C ALA A 78 8.53 -12.67 -3.74
N ALA A 79 9.05 -12.24 -4.89
CA ALA A 79 8.32 -11.38 -5.82
C ALA A 79 7.01 -12.02 -6.31
N ASP A 80 7.02 -13.34 -6.53
CA ASP A 80 5.86 -14.11 -7.00
C ASP A 80 4.67 -14.06 -6.03
N THR A 81 4.95 -13.85 -4.73
CA THR A 81 3.93 -13.75 -3.68
C THR A 81 3.41 -12.33 -3.46
N LEU A 82 4.06 -11.34 -4.11
CA LEU A 82 3.82 -9.92 -3.90
C LEU A 82 3.52 -9.17 -5.20
N ASN A 83 2.77 -9.78 -6.13
CA ASN A 83 2.41 -9.12 -7.40
C ASN A 83 3.65 -8.54 -8.13
N ASN A 84 4.75 -9.30 -8.18
CA ASN A 84 6.02 -8.92 -8.80
C ASN A 84 6.77 -7.74 -8.14
N TYR A 85 6.42 -7.37 -6.91
CA TYR A 85 7.26 -6.45 -6.14
C TYR A 85 8.54 -7.15 -5.71
N THR A 86 9.68 -6.53 -6.00
CA THR A 86 10.98 -6.97 -5.50
C THR A 86 11.31 -6.19 -4.24
N CYS A 87 11.44 -6.89 -3.11
CA CYS A 87 11.77 -6.28 -1.83
C CYS A 87 13.23 -6.52 -1.45
N THR A 88 13.98 -5.45 -1.20
CA THR A 88 15.37 -5.48 -0.78
C THR A 88 15.51 -4.95 0.64
N PRO A 89 15.97 -5.77 1.60
CA PRO A 89 16.20 -5.34 2.95
C PRO A 89 17.61 -4.76 3.13
N ALA A 90 17.72 -3.76 3.99
CA ALA A 90 18.98 -3.15 4.39
C ALA A 90 18.99 -2.92 5.90
N VAL A 91 20.16 -3.04 6.51
CA VAL A 91 20.37 -2.70 7.93
C VAL A 91 21.44 -1.64 8.04
N SER A 92 21.18 -0.62 8.85
CA SER A 92 22.18 0.38 9.24
C SER A 92 22.27 0.41 10.76
N THR A 93 23.50 0.50 11.28
CA THR A 93 23.75 0.54 12.72
C THR A 93 24.19 1.93 13.12
N ARG A 94 23.58 2.47 14.18
CA ARG A 94 23.92 3.77 14.73
C ARG A 94 24.30 3.61 16.22
N PRO A 95 25.50 4.02 16.63
CA PRO A 95 25.88 4.02 18.04
C PRO A 95 25.10 5.11 18.79
N ILE A 96 24.75 4.82 20.05
CA ILE A 96 24.20 5.77 21.02
C ILE A 96 25.36 6.21 21.92
N PRO A 97 25.95 7.39 21.72
CA PRO A 97 27.13 7.82 22.46
C PRO A 97 26.93 7.97 23.97
N ALA A 98 25.68 8.01 24.45
CA ALA A 98 25.34 8.11 25.87
C ALA A 98 25.34 6.74 26.61
N LEU A 99 25.43 5.61 25.91
CA LEU A 99 25.44 4.27 26.51
C LEU A 99 26.68 3.51 26.01
N ALA A 100 27.48 2.97 26.94
CA ALA A 100 28.77 2.34 26.65
C ALA A 100 28.72 1.20 25.61
N ASP A 101 27.55 0.59 25.40
CA ASP A 101 27.27 -0.40 24.34
C ASP A 101 25.91 -0.16 23.66
N GLY A 102 25.37 1.06 23.76
CA GLY A 102 24.08 1.40 23.18
C GLY A 102 24.19 1.44 21.66
N GLN A 103 23.49 0.54 20.97
CA GLN A 103 23.38 0.58 19.51
C GLN A 103 21.92 0.49 19.10
N ILE A 104 21.56 1.25 18.07
CA ILE A 104 20.28 1.13 17.38
C ILE A 104 20.54 0.55 16.00
N LYS A 105 19.82 -0.51 15.65
CA LYS A 105 19.81 -1.06 14.29
C LYS A 105 18.54 -0.62 13.59
N ARG A 106 18.70 0.15 12.53
CA ARG A 106 17.63 0.54 11.62
C ARG A 106 17.54 -0.47 10.50
N VAL A 107 16.40 -1.13 10.40
CA VAL A 107 16.08 -2.04 9.31
C VAL A 107 15.15 -1.33 8.34
N THR A 108 15.54 -1.32 7.07
CA THR A 108 14.79 -0.72 5.97
C THR A 108 14.43 -1.82 4.98
N LEU A 109 13.14 -1.92 4.63
CA LEU A 109 12.65 -2.79 3.57
C LEU A 109 12.13 -1.91 2.44
N SER A 110 12.79 -1.97 1.28
CA SER A 110 12.37 -1.22 0.09
C SER A 110 11.78 -2.20 -0.92
N CYS A 111 10.51 -2.02 -1.29
CA CYS A 111 9.79 -2.85 -2.26
C CYS A 111 9.50 -2.04 -3.52
N SER A 112 10.05 -2.47 -4.65
CA SER A 112 9.92 -1.81 -5.95
C SER A 112 9.15 -2.68 -6.95
N HIS A 113 8.39 -2.04 -7.82
CA HIS A 113 7.68 -2.67 -8.94
C HIS A 113 7.93 -1.87 -10.22
N ALA A 114 7.89 -2.51 -11.38
CA ALA A 114 8.22 -1.87 -12.66
C ALA A 114 7.29 -0.68 -13.02
N SER A 115 6.04 -0.73 -12.58
CA SER A 115 4.99 0.24 -12.91
C SER A 115 4.38 0.96 -11.71
N GLN A 116 4.91 0.77 -10.50
CA GLN A 116 4.36 1.36 -9.27
C GLN A 116 5.46 2.06 -8.45
N PRO A 117 5.11 3.05 -7.62
CA PRO A 117 6.09 3.72 -6.77
C PRO A 117 6.76 2.74 -5.81
N THR A 118 8.01 3.05 -5.45
CA THR A 118 8.74 2.25 -4.47
C THR A 118 8.18 2.52 -3.07
N LEU A 119 7.82 1.45 -2.37
CA LEU A 119 7.35 1.50 -0.99
C LEU A 119 8.52 1.22 -0.05
N THR A 120 8.72 2.07 0.96
CA THR A 120 9.82 1.91 1.93
C THR A 120 9.28 1.84 3.34
N PHE A 121 9.69 0.81 4.08
CA PHE A 121 9.32 0.57 5.45
C PHE A 121 10.57 0.60 6.33
N VAL A 122 10.52 1.33 7.45
CA VAL A 122 11.66 1.50 8.34
C VAL A 122 11.26 1.18 9.76
N LEU A 123 12.09 0.40 10.47
CA LEU A 123 11.91 0.12 11.89
C LEU A 123 13.27 0.14 12.59
N ASP A 124 13.31 0.81 13.74
CA ASP A 124 14.50 0.94 14.58
C ASP A 124 14.39 -0.03 15.76
N PHE A 125 15.47 -0.79 16.00
CA PHE A 125 15.58 -1.76 17.09
C PHE A 125 16.68 -1.33 18.06
N GLY A 126 16.36 -1.32 19.34
CA GLY A 126 17.36 -1.22 20.41
C GLY A 126 17.94 -2.59 20.74
N ARG A 127 19.18 -2.61 21.24
CA ARG A 127 19.80 -3.82 21.75
C ARG A 127 19.02 -4.33 22.98
N PRO A 128 18.61 -5.60 23.04
CA PRO A 128 17.95 -6.18 24.21
C PRO A 128 18.93 -6.32 25.39
N LEU A 129 18.39 -6.21 26.62
CA LEU A 129 19.15 -6.31 27.87
C LEU A 129 19.46 -7.76 28.25
#